data_AF-A0A7C1FE19-F1
#
_entry.id   AF-A0A7C1FE19-F1
#
_cell.length_a   1.000
_cell.length_b   1.000
_cell.length_c   1.000
_cell.angle_alpha   90.00
_cell.angle_beta   90.00
_cell.angle_gamma   90.00
#
_symmetry.space_group_name_H-M   'P 1'
#
loop_
_entity.id
_entity.type
_entity.pdbx_description
1 polymer ?
#
loop_
_entity_poly.entity_id
_entity_poly.type
_entity_poly.pdbx_seq_one_letter_code
_entity_poly.pdbx_strand_id
1 'polypeptide(L)'
;MHDVAEETKRRIKERHIETPNDVRLYGHNVVDYSPEVKNAKNELMKFLFRKLYCHYKVERMKAKAEKMLQELFNAYLQNPKLLPEKYQLRMEKELPQRIICDYIAGMTDRFAIEEYKRLFDPDWRV
;
A
#
# COMPACT_ATOMS: atom_id res chain seq x y z
N MET A 1 -27.07 1.59 -7.60
CA MET A 1 -25.72 1.12 -8.02
C MET A 1 -25.01 2.10 -8.97
N HIS A 2 -25.64 3.21 -9.38
CA HIS A 2 -25.08 4.13 -10.40
C HIS A 2 -24.65 5.51 -9.87
N ASP A 3 -24.74 5.77 -8.56
CA ASP A 3 -24.49 7.11 -7.97
C ASP A 3 -23.18 7.75 -8.43
N VAL A 4 -22.06 7.06 -8.26
CA VAL A 4 -20.74 7.60 -8.66
C VAL A 4 -20.68 7.94 -10.14
N ALA A 5 -21.31 7.15 -11.01
CA ALA A 5 -21.29 7.40 -12.44
C ALA A 5 -22.18 8.60 -12.82
N GLU A 6 -23.34 8.73 -12.18
CA GLU A 6 -24.27 9.85 -12.39
C GLU A 6 -23.71 11.16 -11.85
N GLU A 7 -23.16 11.15 -10.64
CA GLU A 7 -22.52 12.32 -10.03
C GLU A 7 -21.29 12.76 -10.83
N THR A 8 -20.47 11.81 -11.29
CA THR A 8 -19.30 12.11 -12.13
C THR A 8 -19.75 12.77 -13.44
N LYS A 9 -20.79 12.25 -14.11
CA LYS A 9 -21.35 12.85 -15.34
C LYS A 9 -21.87 14.26 -15.08
N ARG A 10 -22.56 14.47 -13.95
CA ARG A 10 -23.06 15.79 -13.53
C ARG A 10 -21.90 16.77 -13.37
N ARG A 11 -20.84 16.40 -12.64
CA ARG A 11 -19.65 17.24 -12.43
C ARG A 11 -18.92 17.57 -13.71
N ILE A 12 -18.76 16.59 -14.62
CA ILE A 12 -18.16 16.82 -15.95
C ILE A 12 -18.94 17.90 -16.70
N LYS A 13 -20.27 17.79 -16.72
CA LYS A 13 -21.15 18.74 -17.41
C LYS A 13 -21.13 20.13 -16.76
N GLU A 14 -21.29 20.21 -15.44
CA GLU A 14 -21.30 21.48 -14.69
C GLU A 14 -19.96 22.23 -14.77
N ARG A 15 -18.86 21.51 -14.95
CA ARG A 15 -17.50 22.06 -15.02
C ARG A 15 -16.99 22.23 -16.45
N HIS A 16 -17.82 21.97 -17.46
CA HIS A 16 -17.46 22.06 -18.87
C HIS A 16 -16.16 21.31 -19.22
N ILE A 17 -15.99 20.11 -18.65
CA ILE A 17 -14.85 19.24 -18.92
C ILE A 17 -15.14 18.49 -20.21
N GLU A 18 -14.39 18.79 -21.27
CA GLU A 18 -14.57 18.16 -22.58
C GLU A 18 -13.39 17.27 -22.97
N THR A 19 -12.22 17.57 -22.42
CA THR A 19 -10.96 16.88 -22.73
C THR A 19 -10.28 16.32 -21.47
N PRO A 20 -9.42 15.30 -21.61
CA PRO A 20 -8.58 14.83 -20.51
C PRO A 20 -7.66 15.91 -19.95
N ASN A 21 -7.32 16.94 -20.73
CA ASN A 21 -6.50 18.05 -20.25
C ASN A 21 -7.27 18.95 -19.27
N ASP A 22 -8.57 19.14 -19.50
CA ASP A 22 -9.42 19.95 -18.61
C ASP A 22 -9.51 19.31 -17.22
N VAL A 23 -9.59 17.98 -17.13
CA VAL A 23 -9.52 17.24 -15.86
C VAL A 23 -8.20 17.51 -15.13
N ARG A 24 -7.07 17.50 -15.85
CA ARG A 24 -5.74 17.74 -15.26
C ARG A 24 -5.60 19.18 -14.77
N LEU A 25 -6.11 20.14 -15.52
CA LEU A 25 -6.06 21.56 -15.17
C LEU A 25 -7.06 21.95 -14.08
N TYR A 26 -8.16 21.21 -13.92
CA TYR A 26 -9.20 21.48 -12.93
C TYR A 26 -8.69 21.38 -11.47
N GLY A 27 -7.66 20.57 -11.21
CA GLY A 27 -7.00 20.52 -9.90
C GLY A 27 -7.79 19.82 -8.78
N HIS A 28 -8.97 19.29 -9.06
CA HIS A 28 -9.78 18.51 -8.12
C HIS A 28 -10.28 17.19 -8.72
N ASN A 29 -10.62 16.23 -7.86
CA ASN A 29 -11.20 14.95 -8.30
C ASN A 29 -12.59 15.16 -8.90
N VAL A 30 -12.73 14.77 -10.17
CA VAL A 30 -14.00 14.81 -10.91
C VAL A 30 -14.89 13.61 -10.56
N VAL A 31 -14.25 12.46 -10.28
CA VAL A 31 -14.94 11.24 -9.86
C VAL A 31 -15.18 11.28 -8.35
N ASP A 32 -16.44 11.30 -7.95
CA ASP A 32 -16.85 11.32 -6.54
C ASP A 32 -18.28 10.80 -6.40
N TYR A 33 -18.67 10.50 -5.17
CA TYR A 33 -20.05 10.18 -4.82
C TYR A 33 -20.89 11.46 -4.68
N SER A 34 -22.21 11.33 -4.84
CA SER A 34 -23.12 12.41 -4.48
C SER A 34 -22.96 12.79 -3.00
N PRO A 35 -23.31 14.02 -2.58
CA PRO A 35 -23.16 14.44 -1.20
C PRO A 35 -23.83 13.48 -0.19
N GLU A 36 -24.99 12.93 -0.54
CA GLU A 36 -25.73 11.97 0.28
C GLU A 36 -24.97 10.64 0.45
N VAL A 37 -24.59 10.00 -0.66
CA VAL A 37 -23.86 8.72 -0.62
C VAL A 37 -22.48 8.88 0.00
N LYS A 38 -21.83 10.02 -0.22
CA LYS A 38 -20.56 10.35 0.42
C LYS A 38 -20.70 10.45 1.94
N ASN A 39 -21.77 11.06 2.44
CA ASN A 39 -22.04 11.13 3.88
C ASN A 39 -22.29 9.74 4.46
N ALA A 40 -23.14 8.93 3.84
CA ALA A 40 -23.41 7.56 4.27
C ALA A 40 -22.13 6.69 4.26
N LYS A 41 -21.32 6.80 3.21
CA LYS A 41 -19.99 6.14 3.12
C LYS A 41 -19.09 6.58 4.27
N ASN A 42 -19.04 7.87 4.58
CA ASN A 42 -18.20 8.40 5.66
C ASN A 42 -18.64 7.86 7.03
N GLU A 43 -19.94 7.75 7.28
CA GLU A 43 -20.47 7.14 8.51
C GLU A 43 -20.12 5.65 8.60
N LEU A 44 -20.27 4.90 7.50
CA LEU A 44 -19.85 3.51 7.42
C LEU A 44 -18.35 3.36 7.68
N MET A 45 -17.51 4.20 7.07
CA MET A 45 -16.06 4.16 7.29
C MET A 45 -15.70 4.45 8.75
N LYS A 46 -16.36 5.42 9.40
CA LYS A 46 -16.18 5.69 10.85
C LYS A 46 -16.54 4.47 11.69
N PHE A 47 -17.64 3.79 11.37
CA PHE A 47 -18.06 2.58 12.05
C PHE A 47 -17.04 1.45 11.87
N LEU A 48 -16.63 1.16 10.63
CA LEU A 48 -15.65 0.12 10.31
C LEU A 48 -14.29 0.41 10.94
N PHE A 49 -13.84 1.67 10.98
CA PHE A 49 -12.59 2.03 11.63
C PHE A 49 -12.61 1.69 13.12
N ARG A 50 -13.69 2.04 13.81
CA ARG A 50 -13.87 1.75 15.24
C ARG A 50 -14.06 0.28 15.57
N LYS A 51 -14.71 -0.49 14.69
CA LYS A 51 -15.14 -1.86 15.02
C LYS A 51 -14.34 -2.96 14.35
N LEU A 52 -13.68 -2.67 13.22
CA LEU A 52 -12.95 -3.64 12.42
C LEU A 52 -11.46 -3.30 12.38
N TYR A 53 -11.08 -2.12 11.86
CA TYR A 53 -9.68 -1.80 11.60
C TYR A 53 -8.85 -1.62 12.88
N CYS A 54 -9.37 -0.91 13.88
CA CYS A 54 -8.69 -0.73 15.18
C CYS A 54 -9.01 -1.84 16.20
N HIS A 55 -9.50 -2.98 15.74
CA HIS A 55 -9.78 -4.10 16.64
C HIS A 55 -8.45 -4.72 17.12
N TYR A 56 -8.36 -5.08 18.41
CA TYR A 56 -7.09 -5.51 19.03
C TYR A 56 -6.38 -6.67 18.31
N LYS A 57 -7.13 -7.57 17.66
CA LYS A 57 -6.56 -8.67 16.85
C LYS A 57 -5.86 -8.16 15.59
N VAL A 58 -6.44 -7.14 14.93
CA VAL A 58 -5.86 -6.50 13.74
C VAL A 58 -4.61 -5.72 14.13
N GLU A 59 -4.67 -4.95 15.21
CA GLU A 59 -3.51 -4.22 15.73
C GLU A 59 -2.35 -5.16 16.12
N ARG A 60 -2.65 -6.30 16.74
CA ARG A 60 -1.62 -7.33 17.02
C ARG A 60 -0.97 -7.88 15.76
N MET A 61 -1.75 -8.10 14.69
CA MET A 61 -1.20 -8.59 13.43
C MET A 61 -0.34 -7.51 12.76
N LYS A 62 -0.82 -6.27 12.76
CA LYS A 62 -0.09 -5.10 12.25
C LYS A 62 1.27 -4.95 12.94
N ALA A 63 1.30 -4.98 14.28
CA ALA A 63 2.56 -4.86 15.02
C ALA A 63 3.56 -5.98 14.69
N LYS A 64 3.08 -7.22 14.46
CA LYS A 64 3.94 -8.33 14.02
C LYS A 64 4.50 -8.10 12.61
N ALA A 65 3.66 -7.64 11.69
CA ALA A 65 4.07 -7.35 10.32
C ALA A 65 5.08 -6.20 10.28
N GLU A 66 4.85 -5.11 11.02
CA GLU A 66 5.79 -3.98 11.11
C GLU A 66 7.16 -4.42 11.63
N LYS A 67 7.19 -5.22 12.70
CA LYS A 67 8.44 -5.78 13.23
C LYS A 67 9.17 -6.65 12.20
N MET A 68 8.45 -7.56 11.55
CA MET A 68 9.00 -8.44 10.53
C MET A 68 9.63 -7.66 9.38
N LEU A 69 8.91 -6.66 8.83
CA LEU A 69 9.39 -5.83 7.74
C LEU A 69 10.61 -5.00 8.14
N GLN A 70 10.62 -4.46 9.36
CA GLN A 70 11.76 -3.70 9.89
C GLN A 70 13.01 -4.58 10.04
N GLU A 71 12.85 -5.80 10.55
CA GLU A 71 13.97 -6.73 10.72
C GLU A 71 14.50 -7.22 9.36
N LEU A 72 13.63 -7.57 8.40
CA LEU A 72 14.03 -7.87 7.02
C LEU A 72 14.82 -6.70 6.40
N PHE A 73 14.27 -5.49 6.47
CA PHE A 73 14.91 -4.30 5.92
C PHE A 73 16.30 -4.08 6.51
N ASN A 74 16.43 -4.18 7.83
CA ASN A 74 17.70 -4.00 8.53
C ASN A 74 18.71 -5.10 8.19
N ALA A 75 18.27 -6.36 8.08
CA ALA A 75 19.14 -7.47 7.70
C ALA A 75 19.73 -7.27 6.30
N TYR A 76 18.90 -6.91 5.32
CA TYR A 76 19.38 -6.63 3.97
C TYR A 76 20.27 -5.38 3.89
N LEU A 77 20.01 -4.37 4.73
CA LEU A 77 20.84 -3.17 4.78
C LEU A 77 22.22 -3.44 5.40
N GLN A 78 22.26 -4.24 6.46
CA GLN A 78 23.51 -4.64 7.13
C GLN A 78 24.33 -5.61 6.28
N ASN A 79 23.67 -6.51 5.55
CA ASN A 79 24.32 -7.47 4.68
C ASN A 79 23.57 -7.60 3.33
N PRO A 80 23.89 -6.75 2.34
CA PRO A 80 23.29 -6.80 1.01
C PRO A 80 23.41 -8.14 0.29
N LYS A 81 24.39 -8.99 0.67
CA LYS A 81 24.56 -10.33 0.08
C LYS A 81 23.41 -11.28 0.37
N LEU A 82 22.55 -10.95 1.34
CA LEU A 82 21.33 -11.71 1.64
C LEU A 82 20.23 -11.49 0.59
N LEU A 83 20.34 -10.44 -0.24
CA LEU A 83 19.40 -10.21 -1.34
C LEU A 83 19.72 -11.11 -2.54
N PRO A 84 18.75 -11.39 -3.43
CA PRO A 84 19.06 -12.01 -4.72
C PRO A 84 20.03 -11.15 -5.56
N GLU A 85 20.92 -11.80 -6.30
CA GLU A 85 22.01 -11.16 -7.07
C GLU A 85 21.53 -10.00 -7.96
N LYS A 86 20.38 -10.15 -8.64
CA LYS A 86 19.79 -9.08 -9.47
C LYS A 86 19.53 -7.77 -8.72
N TYR A 87 19.23 -7.83 -7.42
CA TYR A 87 19.04 -6.63 -6.59
C TYR A 87 20.38 -6.10 -6.09
N GLN A 88 21.33 -6.99 -5.76
CA GLN A 88 22.70 -6.59 -5.39
C GLN A 88 23.35 -5.75 -6.51
N LEU A 89 23.25 -6.20 -7.77
CA LEU A 89 23.80 -5.47 -8.93
C LEU A 89 23.18 -4.08 -9.12
N ARG A 90 21.90 -3.90 -8.77
CA ARG A 90 21.23 -2.58 -8.85
C ARG A 90 21.75 -1.59 -7.81
N MET A 91 22.26 -2.07 -6.68
CA MET A 91 22.79 -1.21 -5.61
C MET A 91 24.08 -0.46 -5.99
N GLU A 92 24.75 -0.85 -7.09
CA GLU A 92 25.88 -0.09 -7.62
C GLU A 92 25.47 1.26 -8.20
N LYS A 93 24.19 1.40 -8.59
CA LYS A 93 23.66 2.58 -9.31
C LYS A 93 22.52 3.29 -8.58
N GLU A 94 21.88 2.62 -7.63
CA GLU A 94 20.72 3.10 -6.89
C GLU A 94 20.96 3.02 -5.38
N LEU A 95 20.24 3.83 -4.59
CA LEU A 95 20.35 3.79 -3.14
C LEU A 95 19.94 2.40 -2.60
N PRO A 96 20.79 1.74 -1.78
CA PRO A 96 20.48 0.42 -1.24
C PRO A 96 19.12 0.33 -0.55
N GLN A 97 18.75 1.38 0.20
CA GLN A 97 17.45 1.48 0.87
C GLN A 97 16.28 1.39 -0.11
N ARG A 98 16.41 2.01 -1.29
CA ARG A 98 15.36 1.96 -2.32
C ARG A 98 15.23 0.56 -2.90
N ILE A 99 16.36 -0.08 -3.20
CA ILE A 99 16.39 -1.45 -3.73
C ILE A 99 15.78 -2.45 -2.74
N ILE A 100 16.09 -2.31 -1.46
CA ILE A 100 15.53 -3.15 -0.40
C ILE A 100 14.01 -2.93 -0.29
N CYS A 101 13.56 -1.67 -0.31
CA CYS A 101 12.12 -1.35 -0.33
C CYS A 101 11.41 -1.97 -1.54
N ASP A 102 11.98 -1.86 -2.74
CA ASP A 102 11.41 -2.45 -3.96
C ASP A 102 11.32 -3.98 -3.85
N TYR A 103 12.34 -4.62 -3.28
CA TYR A 103 12.34 -6.07 -3.07
C TYR A 103 11.28 -6.51 -2.06
N ILE A 104 11.21 -5.86 -0.90
CA ILE A 104 10.22 -6.15 0.15
C ILE A 104 8.80 -5.87 -0.34
N ALA A 105 8.56 -4.74 -1.02
CA ALA A 105 7.25 -4.39 -1.57
C ALA A 105 6.80 -5.34 -2.69
N GLY A 106 7.74 -6.03 -3.35
CA GLY A 106 7.45 -7.07 -4.35
C GLY A 106 7.07 -8.43 -3.74
N MET A 107 7.16 -8.60 -2.43
CA MET A 107 6.81 -9.85 -1.75
C MET A 107 5.29 -9.99 -1.58
N THR A 108 4.81 -11.23 -1.62
CA THR A 108 3.48 -11.54 -1.07
C THR A 108 3.58 -11.75 0.44
N ASP A 109 2.48 -11.59 1.19
CA ASP A 109 2.47 -11.84 2.64
C ASP A 109 3.06 -13.20 3.01
N ARG A 110 2.68 -14.26 2.27
CA ARG A 110 3.20 -15.61 2.49
C ARG A 110 4.71 -15.67 2.27
N PHE A 111 5.20 -15.07 1.19
CA PHE A 111 6.63 -15.05 0.90
C PHE A 111 7.41 -14.26 1.96
N ALA A 112 6.92 -13.09 2.40
CA ALA A 112 7.59 -12.29 3.43
C ALA A 112 7.70 -13.05 4.76
N ILE A 113 6.66 -13.81 5.15
CA ILE A 113 6.68 -14.66 6.34
C ILE A 113 7.70 -15.80 6.20
N GLU A 114 7.74 -16.47 5.05
CA GLU A 114 8.70 -17.54 4.77
C GLU A 114 10.14 -17.02 4.74
N GLU A 115 10.37 -15.86 4.12
CA GLU A 115 11.67 -15.21 4.02
C GLU A 115 12.19 -14.75 5.39
N TYR A 116 11.30 -14.20 6.21
CA TYR A 116 11.63 -13.87 7.60
C TYR A 116 12.06 -15.11 8.39
N LYS A 117 11.35 -16.24 8.23
CA LYS A 117 11.76 -17.49 8.88
C LYS A 117 13.12 -17.97 8.38
N ARG A 118 13.36 -17.96 7.07
CA ARG A 118 14.67 -18.34 6.48
C ARG A 118 15.85 -17.57 7.06
N LEU A 119 15.67 -16.27 7.31
CA LEU A 119 16.74 -15.40 7.77
C LEU A 119 16.96 -15.44 9.28
N PHE A 120 15.92 -15.68 10.07
CA PHE A 120 15.98 -15.51 11.53
C PHE A 120 15.67 -16.77 12.35
N ASP A 121 15.12 -17.83 11.75
CA ASP A 121 14.85 -19.10 12.43
C ASP A 121 16.09 -20.02 12.31
N PRO A 122 16.83 -20.29 13.41
CA PRO A 122 18.03 -21.11 13.37
C PRO A 122 17.78 -22.57 12.96
N ASP A 123 16.56 -23.05 13.15
CA ASP A 123 16.16 -24.41 12.81
C ASP A 123 15.71 -24.53 11.34
N TRP A 124 15.67 -23.41 10.61
CA TRP A 124 15.35 -23.40 9.19
C TRP A 124 16.49 -24.04 8.38
N ARG A 125 16.17 -25.13 7.68
CA ARG A 125 17.14 -25.83 6.82
C ARG A 125 17.46 -25.01 5.57
N VAL A 126 18.75 -24.75 5.36
CA VAL A 126 19.32 -24.12 4.15
C VAL A 126 19.30 -25.09 2.97
#